data_AF-A0A919JS92-F1
#
_entry.id   AF-A0A919JS92-F1
#
_cell.length_a   1.000
_cell.length_b   1.000
_cell.length_c   1.000
_cell.angle_alpha   90.00
_cell.angle_beta   90.00
_cell.angle_gamma   90.00
#
_symmetry.space_group_name_H-M   'P 1'
#
loop_
_entity.id
_entity.type
_entity.pdbx_description
1 polymer ?
#
loop_
_entity_poly.entity_id
_entity_poly.type
_entity_poly.pdbx_seq_one_letter_code
_entity_poly.pdbx_strand_id
1 'polypeptide(L)'
;MDEFAPARDAALDLQHPAHCPPWCVDCTHRDLGPPGAVLHRSPPATVALYDEGCELVEAQVRAAFWDKAPDWIGTDPPDLERPHVEICVSDSSAMQVYLTPGQAHALAAALVRAADAADTEAFYRTPVPPGAPSAAAPASAPPQQA
;
A
#
# COMPACT_ATOMS: atom_id res chain seq x y z
N MET A 1 40.14 -20.62 22.57
CA MET A 1 39.12 -20.85 21.54
C MET A 1 37.86 -21.23 22.28
N ASP A 2 36.88 -20.34 22.30
CA ASP A 2 35.49 -20.73 22.06
C ASP A 2 34.69 -19.46 21.74
N GLU A 3 33.82 -19.62 20.78
CA GLU A 3 33.29 -18.65 19.84
C GLU A 3 32.04 -17.98 20.44
N PHE A 4 32.10 -16.68 20.71
CA PHE A 4 30.90 -15.90 21.05
C PHE A 4 30.11 -15.67 19.76
N ALA A 5 29.21 -16.59 19.43
CA ALA A 5 28.23 -16.37 18.38
C ALA A 5 27.31 -15.21 18.80
N PRO A 6 27.11 -14.18 17.96
CA PRO A 6 26.14 -13.14 18.27
C PRO A 6 24.74 -13.73 18.21
N ALA A 7 23.96 -13.46 19.26
CA ALA A 7 22.55 -13.80 19.32
C ALA A 7 21.87 -13.28 18.04
N ARG A 8 21.33 -14.20 17.24
CA ARG A 8 20.43 -13.85 16.15
C ARG A 8 19.25 -13.17 16.82
N ASP A 9 19.11 -11.87 16.60
CA ASP A 9 17.86 -11.16 16.84
C ASP A 9 16.77 -11.97 16.14
N ALA A 10 16.02 -12.73 16.93
CA ALA A 10 14.76 -13.26 16.50
C ALA A 10 13.86 -12.03 16.39
N ALA A 11 13.88 -11.40 15.22
CA ALA A 11 12.78 -10.56 14.79
C ALA A 11 11.53 -11.41 15.00
N LEU A 12 10.77 -11.08 16.04
CA LEU A 12 9.47 -11.66 16.28
C LEU A 12 8.71 -11.47 14.96
N ASP A 13 8.39 -12.58 14.30
CA ASP A 13 7.40 -12.62 13.21
C ASP A 13 6.09 -12.09 13.82
N LEU A 14 5.96 -10.77 13.85
CA LEU A 14 4.69 -10.10 14.05
C LEU A 14 3.86 -10.57 12.87
N GLN A 15 3.00 -11.55 13.12
CA GLN A 15 2.09 -12.08 12.12
C GLN A 15 1.44 -10.89 11.40
N HIS A 16 1.73 -10.75 10.11
CA HIS A 16 1.03 -9.80 9.25
C HIS A 16 -0.46 -9.97 9.51
N PRO A 17 -1.21 -8.90 9.84
CA PRO A 17 -2.65 -9.01 9.97
C PRO A 17 -3.20 -9.64 8.67
N ALA A 18 -4.13 -10.59 8.78
CA ALA A 18 -4.64 -11.36 7.63
C ALA A 18 -5.24 -10.50 6.49
N HIS A 19 -5.46 -9.21 6.75
CA HIS A 19 -5.98 -8.20 5.83
C HIS A 19 -4.88 -7.38 5.13
N CYS A 20 -3.62 -7.54 5.51
CA CYS A 20 -2.51 -6.78 4.94
C CYS A 20 -1.93 -7.49 3.72
N PRO A 21 -1.63 -6.77 2.63
CA PRO A 21 -0.83 -7.32 1.54
C PRO A 21 0.53 -7.84 2.07
N PRO A 22 1.08 -8.93 1.50
CA PRO A 22 2.30 -9.56 1.99
C PRO A 22 3.54 -8.65 1.90
N TRP A 23 3.47 -7.62 1.07
CA TRP A 23 4.52 -6.61 0.91
C TRP A 23 4.36 -5.41 1.86
N CYS A 24 3.26 -5.29 2.64
CA CYS A 24 3.06 -4.17 3.55
C CYS A 24 4.12 -4.18 4.67
N VAL A 25 4.72 -3.05 5.02
CA VAL A 25 5.56 -2.93 6.22
C VAL A 25 5.18 -1.75 7.12
N ASP A 26 4.36 -0.84 6.61
CA ASP A 26 3.91 0.37 7.32
C ASP A 26 2.39 0.37 7.46
N CYS A 27 1.85 -0.77 7.93
CA CYS A 27 0.43 -0.92 8.20
C CYS A 27 0.08 -0.18 9.50
N THR A 28 0.02 1.15 9.43
CA THR A 28 -0.44 1.99 10.54
C THR A 28 -1.96 2.08 10.51
N HIS A 29 -2.64 1.29 11.35
CA HIS A 29 -4.08 1.42 11.63
C HIS A 29 -4.47 2.75 12.33
N ARG A 30 -3.53 3.70 12.45
CA ARG A 30 -3.82 5.01 13.03
C ARG A 30 -4.47 5.88 11.97
N ASP A 31 -5.80 5.96 12.01
CA ASP A 31 -6.69 7.09 11.66
C ASP A 31 -6.16 8.21 10.74
N LEU A 32 -5.38 7.90 9.71
CA LEU A 32 -4.78 8.87 8.77
C LEU A 32 -5.63 9.05 7.49
N GLY A 33 -6.86 8.55 7.52
CA GLY A 33 -7.85 8.69 6.44
C GLY A 33 -9.26 8.95 6.98
N PRO A 34 -10.25 9.13 6.10
CA PRO A 34 -11.65 9.10 6.52
C PRO A 34 -11.94 7.80 7.29
N PRO A 35 -12.89 7.80 8.25
CA PRO A 35 -13.17 6.62 9.06
C PRO A 35 -13.41 5.40 8.16
N GLY A 36 -12.57 4.37 8.32
CA GLY A 36 -12.67 3.13 7.55
C GLY A 36 -11.70 2.97 6.37
N ALA A 37 -10.73 3.87 6.14
CA ALA A 37 -9.67 3.65 5.16
C ALA A 37 -8.30 3.41 5.83
N VAL A 38 -7.61 2.32 5.46
CA VAL A 38 -6.26 1.98 5.92
C VAL A 38 -5.30 2.03 4.74
N LEU A 39 -4.17 2.70 4.91
CA LEU A 39 -3.12 2.75 3.89
C LEU A 39 -2.08 1.66 4.15
N HIS A 40 -1.89 0.80 3.17
CA HIS A 40 -0.85 -0.21 3.13
C HIS A 40 0.29 0.27 2.24
N ARG A 41 1.54 0.17 2.71
CA ARG A 41 2.74 0.57 1.97
C ARG A 41 3.86 -0.45 2.08
N SER A 42 4.53 -0.72 0.97
CA SER A 42 5.79 -1.47 0.97
C SER A 42 6.95 -0.64 1.49
N PRO A 43 8.12 -1.25 1.77
CA PRO A 43 9.33 -0.48 2.04
C PRO A 43 9.62 0.48 0.87
N PRO A 44 10.02 1.73 1.14
CA PRO A 44 10.40 2.66 0.09
C PRO A 44 11.74 2.26 -0.52
N ALA A 45 11.82 2.29 -1.85
CA ALA A 45 13.07 2.40 -2.56
C ALA A 45 13.40 3.89 -2.76
N THR A 46 14.54 4.33 -2.23
CA THR A 46 14.99 5.72 -2.36
C THR A 46 15.89 5.89 -3.57
N VAL A 47 15.62 6.91 -4.38
CA VAL A 47 16.42 7.29 -5.54
C VAL A 47 16.74 8.78 -5.45
N ALA A 48 18.03 9.10 -5.52
CA ALA A 48 18.49 10.48 -5.54
C ALA A 48 18.33 11.07 -6.95
N LEU A 49 17.77 12.26 -7.06
CA LEU A 49 17.51 12.97 -8.33
C LEU A 49 17.76 14.47 -8.17
N TYR A 50 17.78 15.21 -9.27
CA TYR A 50 17.92 16.67 -9.23
C TYR A 50 16.59 17.38 -9.42
N ASP A 51 16.35 18.42 -8.65
CA ASP A 51 15.21 19.33 -8.80
C ASP A 51 15.50 20.46 -9.81
N GLU A 52 14.57 21.40 -9.93
CA GLU A 52 14.74 22.59 -10.78
C GLU A 52 15.85 23.55 -10.31
N GLY A 53 16.20 23.52 -9.02
CA GLY A 53 17.31 24.23 -8.43
C GLY A 53 18.67 23.54 -8.66
N CYS A 54 18.70 22.40 -9.34
CA CYS A 54 19.88 21.54 -9.47
C CYS A 54 20.38 20.99 -8.13
N GLU A 55 19.52 20.96 -7.12
CA GLU A 55 19.80 20.38 -5.81
C GLU A 55 19.44 18.89 -5.80
N LEU A 56 20.22 18.12 -5.04
CA LEU A 56 19.97 16.69 -4.91
C LEU A 56 18.83 16.48 -3.90
N VAL A 57 17.76 15.83 -4.36
CA VAL A 57 16.60 15.46 -3.54
C VAL A 57 16.35 13.96 -3.60
N GLU A 58 15.49 13.47 -2.71
CA GLU A 58 15.12 12.07 -2.63
C GLU A 58 13.69 11.83 -3.15
N ALA A 59 13.58 10.91 -4.11
CA ALA A 59 12.32 10.26 -4.46
C ALA A 59 12.19 8.91 -3.75
N GLN A 60 11.02 8.67 -3.18
CA GLN A 60 10.62 7.39 -2.63
C GLN A 60 9.63 6.73 -3.59
N VAL A 61 9.92 5.49 -3.97
CA VAL A 61 9.05 4.65 -4.81
C VAL A 61 8.63 3.42 -4.02
N ARG A 62 7.33 3.13 -3.96
CA ARG A 62 6.78 1.96 -3.24
C ARG A 62 5.44 1.51 -3.80
N ALA A 63 5.06 0.28 -3.49
CA ALA A 63 3.67 -0.15 -3.66
C ALA A 63 2.81 0.45 -2.54
N ALA A 64 1.60 0.88 -2.90
CA ALA A 64 0.62 1.45 -1.99
C ALA A 64 -0.78 0.90 -2.29
N PHE A 65 -1.62 0.78 -1.26
CA PHE A 65 -3.01 0.35 -1.42
C PHE A 65 -3.88 0.95 -0.31
N TRP A 66 -5.00 1.55 -0.69
CA TRP A 66 -6.02 2.03 0.24
C TRP A 66 -7.06 0.94 0.46
N ASP A 67 -7.02 0.27 1.61
CA ASP A 67 -8.08 -0.64 2.02
C ASP A 67 -9.23 0.16 2.63
N LYS A 68 -10.30 0.33 1.84
CA LYS A 68 -11.44 1.17 2.19
C LYS A 68 -12.62 0.34 2.66
N ALA A 69 -13.35 0.89 3.62
CA ALA A 69 -14.66 0.41 4.01
C ALA A 69 -15.63 0.45 2.81
N PRO A 70 -16.63 -0.45 2.76
CA PRO A 70 -17.54 -0.58 1.62
C PRO A 70 -18.18 0.72 1.13
N ASP A 71 -18.55 1.61 2.06
CA ASP A 71 -19.20 2.89 1.75
C ASP A 71 -18.26 3.92 1.08
N TRP A 72 -16.95 3.64 1.05
CA TRP A 72 -15.91 4.48 0.46
C TRP A 72 -15.30 3.91 -0.83
N ILE A 73 -15.73 2.71 -1.24
CA ILE A 73 -15.27 2.12 -2.50
C ILE A 73 -15.88 2.91 -3.69
N GLY A 74 -15.03 3.32 -4.62
CA GLY A 74 -15.43 4.06 -5.82
C GLY A 74 -15.43 5.58 -5.65
N THR A 75 -14.86 6.08 -4.55
CA THR A 75 -14.60 7.53 -4.37
C THR A 75 -13.37 7.99 -5.14
N ASP A 76 -12.44 7.09 -5.44
CA ASP A 76 -11.25 7.35 -6.25
C ASP A 76 -11.36 6.73 -7.65
N PRO A 77 -10.50 7.12 -8.60
CA PRO A 77 -10.39 6.43 -9.88
C PRO A 77 -10.21 4.92 -9.69
N PRO A 78 -10.88 4.06 -10.49
CA PRO A 78 -10.85 2.61 -10.31
C PRO A 78 -9.45 1.98 -10.27
N ASP A 79 -8.50 2.57 -11.01
CA ASP A 79 -7.11 2.10 -11.05
C ASP A 79 -6.36 2.38 -9.73
N LEU A 80 -6.79 3.37 -8.95
CA LEU A 80 -6.22 3.72 -7.64
C LEU A 80 -6.93 3.03 -6.47
N GLU A 81 -8.11 2.45 -6.72
CA GLU A 81 -8.81 1.54 -5.78
C GLU A 81 -8.16 0.14 -5.72
N ARG A 82 -7.11 -0.08 -6.50
CA ARG A 82 -6.27 -1.28 -6.51
C ARG A 82 -4.86 -0.91 -6.03
N PRO A 83 -4.05 -1.89 -5.62
CA PRO A 83 -2.63 -1.67 -5.37
C PRO A 83 -1.97 -0.97 -6.55
N HIS A 84 -1.23 0.09 -6.25
CA HIS A 84 -0.63 0.98 -7.23
C HIS A 84 0.79 1.38 -6.81
N VAL A 85 1.52 2.01 -7.72
CA VAL A 85 2.85 2.56 -7.44
C VAL A 85 2.70 3.99 -6.95
N GLU A 86 3.17 4.26 -5.72
CA GLU A 86 3.29 5.60 -5.16
C GLU A 86 4.72 6.11 -5.39
N ILE A 87 4.82 7.34 -5.90
CA ILE A 87 6.08 8.09 -6.01
C ILE A 87 5.91 9.35 -5.18
N CYS A 88 6.76 9.53 -4.18
CA CYS A 88 6.82 10.74 -3.37
C CYS A 88 8.17 11.39 -3.55
N VAL A 89 8.20 12.67 -3.90
CA VAL A 89 9.45 13.44 -3.93
C VAL A 89 9.34 14.54 -2.89
N SER A 90 10.26 14.56 -1.94
CA SER A 90 10.24 15.51 -0.82
C SER A 90 10.30 16.95 -1.34
N ASP A 91 9.54 17.85 -0.72
CA ASP A 91 9.60 19.31 -0.93
C ASP A 91 9.30 19.84 -2.34
N SER A 92 8.69 19.02 -3.21
CA SER A 92 8.30 19.45 -4.54
C SER A 92 6.82 19.80 -4.62
N SER A 93 6.51 21.09 -4.74
CA SER A 93 5.15 21.54 -5.07
C SER A 93 4.80 21.45 -6.56
N ALA A 94 5.75 21.15 -7.46
CA ALA A 94 5.54 20.86 -8.89
C ALA A 94 6.86 20.48 -9.59
N MET A 95 7.52 19.37 -9.21
CA MET A 95 8.86 19.07 -9.76
C MET A 95 8.84 18.66 -11.22
N GLN A 96 9.47 19.49 -12.05
CA GLN A 96 10.36 18.91 -13.05
C GLN A 96 11.56 18.31 -12.32
N VAL A 97 11.86 17.05 -12.65
CA VAL A 97 13.05 16.35 -12.15
C VAL A 97 14.03 16.13 -13.29
N TYR A 98 15.31 16.21 -12.97
CA TYR A 98 16.40 15.93 -13.89
C TYR A 98 17.18 14.71 -13.40
N LEU A 99 17.43 13.78 -14.32
CA LEU A 99 18.06 12.50 -14.05
C LEU A 99 19.27 12.33 -14.95
N THR A 100 20.40 11.94 -14.36
CA THR A 100 21.47 11.31 -15.12
C THR A 100 21.00 9.94 -15.64
N PRO A 101 21.65 9.35 -16.68
CA PRO A 101 21.31 8.01 -17.14
C PRO A 101 21.33 6.94 -16.04
N GLY A 102 22.29 7.03 -15.11
CA GLY A 102 22.37 6.11 -13.97
C GLY A 102 21.18 6.24 -13.01
N GLN A 103 20.78 7.48 -12.69
CA GLN A 103 19.61 7.74 -11.85
C GLN A 103 18.30 7.32 -12.54
N ALA A 104 18.19 7.52 -13.86
CA ALA A 104 17.03 7.07 -14.63
C ALA A 104 16.88 5.55 -14.60
N HIS A 105 17.98 4.80 -14.76
CA HIS A 105 17.95 3.34 -14.62
C HIS A 105 17.59 2.90 -13.19
N ALA A 106 18.12 3.58 -12.17
CA ALA A 106 17.79 3.29 -10.78
C ALA A 106 16.31 3.53 -10.48
N LEU A 107 15.74 4.65 -10.96
CA LEU A 107 14.33 4.98 -10.83
C LEU A 107 13.45 3.96 -11.57
N ALA A 108 13.78 3.62 -12.81
CA ALA A 108 13.05 2.61 -13.58
C ALA A 108 13.04 1.26 -12.86
N ALA A 109 14.19 0.83 -12.32
CA ALA A 109 14.28 -0.42 -11.57
C ALA A 109 13.46 -0.38 -10.27
N ALA A 110 13.40 0.77 -9.59
CA ALA A 110 12.54 0.95 -8.42
C ALA A 110 11.05 0.89 -8.78
N LEU A 111 10.64 1.54 -9.87
CA LEU A 111 9.27 1.52 -10.38
C LEU A 111 8.82 0.11 -10.74
N VAL A 112 9.65 -0.64 -11.46
CA VAL A 112 9.35 -2.03 -11.83
C VAL A 112 9.18 -2.90 -10.58
N ARG A 113 10.11 -2.82 -9.62
CA ARG A 113 9.97 -3.60 -8.36
C ARG A 113 8.71 -3.26 -7.57
N ALA A 114 8.33 -1.98 -7.52
CA ALA A 114 7.11 -1.56 -6.86
C ALA A 114 5.85 -2.04 -7.60
N ALA A 115 5.87 -2.02 -8.94
CA ALA A 115 4.78 -2.56 -9.76
C ALA A 115 4.64 -4.07 -9.56
N ASP A 116 5.74 -4.82 -9.63
CA ASP A 116 5.74 -6.27 -9.39
C ASP A 116 5.18 -6.60 -8.00
N ALA A 117 5.53 -5.81 -6.97
CA ALA A 117 4.99 -5.96 -5.63
C ALA A 117 3.47 -5.67 -5.58
N ALA A 118 3.01 -4.59 -6.20
CA ALA A 118 1.59 -4.26 -6.27
C ALA A 118 0.77 -5.37 -6.98
N ASP A 119 1.30 -5.91 -8.07
CA ASP A 119 0.66 -6.99 -8.84
C ASP A 119 0.55 -8.30 -8.05
N THR A 120 1.45 -8.56 -7.09
CA THR A 120 1.33 -9.76 -6.25
C THR A 120 0.02 -9.82 -5.46
N GLU A 121 -0.61 -8.69 -5.11
CA GLU A 121 -1.89 -8.66 -4.36
C GLU A 121 -3.09 -9.11 -5.20
N ALA A 122 -3.05 -8.90 -6.53
CA ALA A 122 -4.10 -9.35 -7.43
C ALA A 122 -4.32 -10.88 -7.35
N PHE A 123 -3.34 -11.62 -6.82
CA PHE A 123 -3.42 -13.05 -6.58
C PHE A 123 -3.96 -13.44 -5.19
N TYR A 124 -4.00 -12.52 -4.21
CA TYR A 124 -4.47 -12.79 -2.85
C TYR A 124 -5.95 -12.45 -2.63
N ARG A 125 -6.53 -11.53 -3.41
CA ARG A 125 -7.99 -11.39 -3.51
C ARG A 125 -8.55 -12.56 -4.33
N THR A 126 -8.74 -13.70 -3.66
CA THR A 126 -9.65 -14.73 -4.19
C THR A 126 -11.01 -14.06 -4.42
N PRO A 127 -11.57 -14.07 -5.64
CA PRO A 127 -12.88 -13.47 -5.86
C PRO A 127 -13.89 -14.17 -4.96
N VAL A 128 -14.63 -13.40 -4.15
CA VAL A 128 -15.83 -13.91 -3.49
C VAL A 128 -16.73 -14.43 -4.61
N PRO A 129 -17.10 -15.72 -4.63
CA PRO A 129 -18.00 -16.23 -5.66
C PRO A 129 -19.33 -15.46 -5.57
N PRO A 130 -19.92 -15.03 -6.69
CA PRO A 130 -21.21 -14.37 -6.68
C PRO A 130 -22.26 -15.39 -6.22
N GLY A 131 -22.72 -15.30 -4.98
CA GLY A 131 -23.83 -16.13 -4.50
C GLY A 131 -23.79 -16.63 -3.06
N ALA A 132 -23.07 -15.99 -2.13
CA ALA A 132 -23.38 -16.20 -0.72
C ALA A 132 -24.58 -15.31 -0.35
N PRO A 133 -25.81 -15.86 -0.20
CA PRO A 133 -26.93 -15.06 0.26
C PRO A 133 -26.60 -14.53 1.66
N SER A 134 -26.58 -13.21 1.79
CA SER A 134 -26.55 -12.54 3.09
C SER A 134 -27.76 -13.06 3.88
N ALA A 135 -27.50 -13.80 4.95
CA ALA A 135 -28.51 -14.21 5.92
C ALA A 135 -28.93 -12.98 6.75
N ALA A 136 -29.52 -11.99 6.08
CA ALA A 136 -30.30 -10.97 6.74
C ALA A 136 -31.60 -11.64 7.17
N ALA A 137 -31.73 -11.87 8.49
CA ALA A 137 -33.00 -12.26 9.09
C ALA A 137 -34.09 -11.25 8.67
N PRO A 138 -35.30 -11.69 8.30
CA PRO A 138 -36.36 -10.77 7.91
C PRO A 138 -36.73 -9.90 9.11
N ALA A 139 -36.73 -8.59 8.90
CA ALA A 139 -37.22 -7.61 9.86
C ALA A 139 -38.67 -7.96 10.23
N SER A 140 -38.94 -8.00 11.54
CA SER A 140 -40.26 -8.25 12.11
C SER A 140 -41.26 -7.22 11.56
N ALA A 141 -42.35 -7.69 10.96
CA ALA A 141 -43.47 -6.84 10.58
C ALA A 141 -44.19 -6.32 11.85
N PRO A 142 -44.69 -5.07 11.85
CA PRO A 142 -45.45 -4.55 12.99
C PRO A 142 -46.85 -5.21 13.04
N PRO A 143 -47.46 -5.33 14.24
CA PRO A 143 -48.78 -5.93 14.39
C PRO A 143 -49.86 -5.01 13.81
N GLN A 144 -50.72 -5.54 12.93
CA GLN A 144 -51.97 -4.88 12.55
C GLN A 144 -52.94 -4.91 13.74
N GLN A 145 -53.36 -3.74 14.21
CA GLN A 145 -54.45 -3.62 15.18
C GLN A 145 -55.80 -3.86 14.47
N ALA A 146 -56.68 -4.58 15.16
CA ALA A 146 -58.03 -4.95 14.76
C ALA A 146 -59.04 -3.82 15.00
#